data_AF-A0A5K1FEY8-F1
#
_entry.id   AF-A0A5K1FEY8-F1
#
_cell.length_a   1.000
_cell.length_b   1.000
_cell.length_c   1.000
_cell.angle_alpha   90.00
_cell.angle_beta   90.00
_cell.angle_gamma   90.00
#
_symmetry.space_group_name_H-M   'P 1'
#
loop_
_entity.id
_entity.type
_entity.pdbx_description
1 polymer ?
#
loop_
_entity_poly.entity_id
_entity_poly.type
_entity_poly.pdbx_seq_one_letter_code
_entity_poly.pdbx_strand_id
1 'polypeptide(L)'
;LANDKVFVVFGVYLPPRFGERLQRLYKLEALVSRVEGLVMLIGDFNAMLNSRNNSGSAPLPASCLSFNRFVYACRLKEVEDSNK
;
A
#
# COMPACT_ATOMS: atom_id res chain seq x y z
N LEU A 1 -14.51 15.73 -25.85
CA LEU A 1 -14.94 14.98 -24.66
C LEU A 1 -13.72 14.87 -23.76
N ALA A 2 -13.72 15.56 -22.62
CA ALA A 2 -12.67 15.38 -21.64
C ALA A 2 -12.59 13.87 -21.33
N ASN A 3 -11.39 13.30 -21.45
CA ASN A 3 -11.11 11.97 -20.92
C ASN A 3 -11.26 12.08 -19.40
N ASP A 4 -12.48 11.93 -18.89
CA ASP A 4 -12.73 11.90 -17.46
C ASP A 4 -11.98 10.68 -16.92
N LYS A 5 -10.78 10.92 -16.39
CA LYS A 5 -9.97 9.90 -15.72
C LYS A 5 -10.64 9.62 -14.38
N VAL A 6 -11.64 8.74 -14.40
CA VAL A 6 -12.26 8.23 -13.18
C VAL A 6 -11.30 7.25 -12.53
N PHE A 7 -11.11 7.38 -11.23
CA PHE A 7 -10.33 6.45 -10.41
C PHE A 7 -11.06 6.19 -9.09
N VAL A 8 -10.82 5.02 -8.51
CA VAL A 8 -11.37 4.62 -7.21
C VAL A 8 -10.36 4.94 -6.12
N VAL A 9 -10.81 5.59 -5.05
CA VAL A 9 -9.98 5.88 -3.88
C VAL A 9 -10.33 4.92 -2.75
N PHE A 10 -9.32 4.25 -2.21
CA PHE A 10 -9.43 3.50 -0.96
C PHE A 10 -8.75 4.27 0.17
N GLY A 11 -9.54 4.63 1.19
CA GLY A 11 -9.00 5.04 2.48
C GLY A 11 -8.55 3.82 3.27
N VAL A 12 -7.29 3.79 3.71
CA VAL A 12 -6.68 2.61 4.33
C VAL A 12 -6.20 2.93 5.75
N TYR A 13 -6.57 2.06 6.69
CA TYR A 13 -5.94 1.97 7.99
C TYR A 13 -5.69 0.50 8.33
N LEU A 14 -4.42 0.09 8.39
CA LEU A 14 -4.03 -1.26 8.79
C LEU A 14 -3.49 -1.24 10.23
N PRO A 15 -3.76 -2.27 11.05
CA PRO A 15 -3.33 -2.30 12.44
C PRO A 15 -1.80 -2.43 12.56
N PRO A 16 -1.21 -1.98 13.67
CA PRO A 16 0.25 -2.05 13.89
C PRO A 16 0.75 -3.47 14.17
N ARG A 17 -0.11 -4.37 14.66
CA ARG A 17 0.24 -5.78 14.94
C ARG A 17 0.43 -6.56 13.64
N PHE A 18 1.60 -7.18 13.46
CA PHE A 18 1.99 -7.82 12.21
C PHE A 18 0.99 -8.87 11.70
N GLY A 19 0.56 -9.82 12.55
CA GLY A 19 -0.36 -10.88 12.14
C GLY A 19 -1.72 -10.35 11.66
N GLU A 20 -2.30 -9.42 12.42
CA GLU A 20 -3.57 -8.76 12.05
C GLU A 20 -3.41 -7.92 10.77
N ARG A 21 -2.29 -7.18 10.65
CA ARG A 21 -1.97 -6.38 9.46
C ARG A 21 -1.89 -7.24 8.23
N LEU A 22 -1.15 -8.35 8.30
CA LEU A 22 -0.93 -9.25 7.18
C LEU A 22 -2.26 -9.79 6.65
N GLN A 23 -3.16 -10.23 7.54
CA GLN A 23 -4.48 -10.69 7.14
C GLN A 23 -5.31 -9.58 6.47
N ARG A 24 -5.29 -8.35 7.01
CA ARG A 24 -6.01 -7.22 6.40
C ARG A 24 -5.41 -6.79 5.07
N LEU A 25 -4.09 -6.91 4.91
CA LEU A 25 -3.38 -6.63 3.66
C LEU A 25 -3.84 -7.57 2.54
N TYR A 26 -3.98 -8.87 2.81
CA TYR A 26 -4.55 -9.82 1.84
C TYR A 26 -6.00 -9.52 1.48
N LYS A 27 -6.82 -9.08 2.45
CA LYS A 27 -8.20 -8.67 2.18
C LYS A 27 -8.24 -7.42 1.30
N LEU A 28 -7.40 -6.44 1.57
CA LEU A 28 -7.29 -5.22 0.76
C LEU A 28 -6.85 -5.55 -0.67
N GLU A 29 -5.87 -6.42 -0.84
CA GLU A 29 -5.44 -6.87 -2.17
C GLU A 29 -6.60 -7.48 -2.97
N ALA A 30 -7.39 -8.36 -2.35
CA ALA A 30 -8.55 -8.97 -3.00
C ALA A 30 -9.66 -7.96 -3.33
N LEU A 31 -9.73 -6.82 -2.63
CA LEU A 31 -10.64 -5.73 -2.97
C LEU A 31 -10.12 -4.92 -4.15
N VAL A 32 -8.83 -4.56 -4.12
CA VAL A 32 -8.18 -3.80 -5.18
C VAL A 32 -8.18 -4.58 -6.50
N SER A 33 -7.97 -5.90 -6.45
CA SER A 33 -7.97 -6.76 -7.65
C SER A 33 -9.32 -6.87 -8.36
N ARG A 34 -10.41 -6.42 -7.72
CA ARG A 34 -11.76 -6.42 -8.30
C ARG A 34 -12.12 -5.12 -9.00
N VAL A 35 -11.29 -4.08 -8.86
CA VAL A 35 -11.54 -2.80 -9.51
C VAL A 35 -11.00 -2.86 -10.93
N GLU A 36 -11.89 -2.66 -11.90
CA GLU A 36 -11.51 -2.42 -13.28
C GLU A 36 -11.16 -0.94 -13.45
N GLY A 37 -9.87 -0.63 -13.53
CA GLY A 37 -9.38 0.72 -13.81
C GLY A 37 -8.34 1.24 -12.82
N LEU A 38 -8.24 2.57 -12.75
CA LEU A 38 -7.26 3.25 -11.90
C LEU A 38 -7.70 3.24 -10.44
N VAL A 39 -6.76 2.93 -9.56
CA VAL A 39 -6.95 2.94 -8.10
C VAL A 39 -5.92 3.83 -7.43
N MET A 40 -6.35 4.51 -6.38
CA MET A 40 -5.48 5.26 -5.48
C MET A 40 -5.72 4.76 -4.06
N LEU A 41 -4.64 4.37 -3.39
CA LEU A 41 -4.70 3.98 -1.98
C LEU A 41 -4.07 5.08 -1.15
N ILE A 42 -4.80 5.56 -0.14
CA ILE A 42 -4.34 6.64 0.73
C ILE A 42 -4.57 6.22 2.18
N GLY A 43 -3.54 6.34 3.01
CA GLY A 43 -3.67 6.20 4.46
C GLY A 43 -2.48 5.53 5.11
N ASP A 44 -2.72 5.01 6.32
CA ASP A 44 -1.69 4.42 7.17
C ASP A 44 -1.72 2.89 7.06
N PHE A 45 -0.70 2.36 6.38
CA PHE A 45 -0.53 0.92 6.19
C PHE A 45 0.18 0.26 7.38
N ASN A 46 0.70 1.03 8.35
CA ASN A 46 1.54 0.53 9.45
C ASN A 46 2.62 -0.45 8.97
N ALA A 47 3.17 -0.19 7.77
CA ALA A 47 4.14 -1.02 7.07
C ALA A 47 5.19 -0.13 6.43
N MET A 48 6.32 -0.73 6.05
CA MET A 48 7.45 0.01 5.49
C MET A 48 7.88 -0.64 4.17
N LEU A 49 8.11 0.19 3.15
CA LEU A 49 8.66 -0.25 1.86
C LEU A 49 10.14 -0.62 1.99
N ASN A 50 10.90 0.22 2.69
CA ASN A 50 12.36 0.09 2.79
C ASN A 50 12.80 -0.32 4.20
N SER A 51 13.99 -0.91 4.29
CA SER A 51 14.63 -1.36 5.54
C SER A 51 15.17 -0.24 6.44
N ARG A 52 14.79 1.02 6.18
CA ARG A 52 15.11 2.16 7.06
C ARG A 52 13.81 2.78 7.54
N ASN A 53 13.55 2.62 8.83
CA ASN A 53 12.48 3.36 9.48
C ASN A 53 12.98 4.75 9.88
N ASN A 54 12.06 5.66 10.21
CA ASN A 54 12.37 7.03 10.66
C ASN A 54 13.14 7.08 11.99
N SER A 55 13.33 5.94 12.67
CA SER A 55 14.08 5.81 13.93
C SER A 55 15.49 5.24 13.76
N GLY A 56 15.93 4.98 12.52
CA GLY A 56 17.23 4.36 12.24
C GLY A 56 17.36 2.87 12.59
N SER A 57 16.30 2.23 13.12
CA SER A 57 16.27 0.79 13.35
C SER A 57 15.79 0.04 12.11
N ALA A 58 16.32 -1.16 11.90
CA ALA A 58 15.87 -2.01 10.81
C ALA A 58 14.43 -2.48 11.09
N PRO A 59 13.47 -2.27 10.17
CA PRO A 59 12.15 -2.88 10.22
C PRO A 59 12.25 -4.40 10.37
N LEU A 60 11.19 -5.01 10.90
CA LEU A 60 11.00 -6.45 10.76
C LEU A 60 11.04 -6.83 9.26
N PRO A 61 11.99 -7.67 8.80
CA PRO A 61 12.13 -7.99 7.38
C PRO A 61 10.86 -8.56 6.76
N ALA A 62 10.13 -9.39 7.52
CA ALA A 62 8.85 -9.97 7.11
C ALA A 62 7.79 -8.89 6.85
N SER A 63 7.80 -7.79 7.61
CA SER A 63 6.89 -6.67 7.39
C SER A 63 7.18 -5.98 6.06
N CYS A 64 8.44 -5.67 5.78
CA CYS A 64 8.84 -5.09 4.49
C CYS A 64 8.51 -6.01 3.33
N LEU A 65 8.83 -7.30 3.44
CA LEU A 65 8.58 -8.29 2.40
C LEU A 65 7.08 -8.39 2.07
N SER A 66 6.23 -8.49 3.10
CA SER A 66 4.78 -8.60 2.91
C SER A 66 4.19 -7.37 2.22
N PHE A 67 4.66 -6.17 2.56
CA PHE A 67 4.15 -4.93 1.98
C PHE A 67 4.66 -4.72 0.55
N ASN A 68 5.94 -5.00 0.27
CA ASN A 68 6.48 -4.97 -1.10
C ASN A 68 5.74 -5.94 -2.02
N ARG A 69 5.45 -7.16 -1.52
CA ARG A 69 4.68 -8.15 -2.27
C ARG A 69 3.25 -7.67 -2.56
N PHE A 70 2.60 -6.98 -1.61
CA PHE A 70 1.29 -6.35 -1.84
C PHE A 70 1.36 -5.26 -2.91
N VAL A 71 2.33 -4.36 -2.82
CA VAL A 71 2.55 -3.27 -3.79
C VAL A 71 2.74 -3.84 -5.20
N TYR A 72 3.56 -4.88 -5.32
CA TYR A 72 3.77 -5.58 -6.59
C TYR A 72 2.49 -6.25 -7.11
N ALA A 73 1.77 -6.99 -6.26
CA ALA A 73 0.55 -7.70 -6.65
C ALA A 73 -0.54 -6.73 -7.16
N CYS A 74 -0.65 -5.56 -6.53
CA CYS A 74 -1.59 -4.52 -6.92
C CYS A 74 -1.05 -3.57 -8.02
N ARG A 75 0.17 -3.79 -8.52
CA ARG A 75 0.86 -2.93 -9.50
C ARG A 75 0.87 -1.45 -9.10
N LEU A 76 1.04 -1.19 -7.80
CA LEU A 76 1.04 0.16 -7.25
C LEU A 76 2.39 0.82 -7.49
N LYS A 77 2.37 2.12 -7.75
CA LYS A 77 3.56 2.98 -7.75
C LYS A 77 3.40 4.02 -6.65
N GLU A 78 4.46 4.28 -5.90
CA GLU A 78 4.50 5.43 -5.00
C GLU A 78 4.32 6.72 -5.81
N VAL A 79 3.46 7.62 -5.31
CA VAL A 79 3.30 8.94 -5.92
C VAL A 79 4.56 9.72 -5.57
N GLU A 80 5.46 9.84 -6.54
CA GLU A 80 6.64 10.69 -6.42
C GLU A 80 6.17 12.14 -6.24
N ASP A 81 6.53 12.75 -5.12
CA ASP A 81 6.30 14.17 -4.90
C ASP A 81 7.29 14.92 -5.80
N SER A 82 6.81 15.51 -6.89
CA SER A 82 7.61 16.22 -7.89
C SER A 82 8.24 17.51 -7.36
N ASN A 83 8.05 17.82 -6.08
CA ASN A 83 8.66 18.95 -5.36
C ASN A 83 9.91 18.57 -4.55
N LYS A 84 10.54 17.42 -4.84
CA LYS A 84 11.85 17.03 -4.30
C LYS A 84 12.95 17.06 -5.35
#